data_AF-A0A961PBP0-F1
#
_entry.id   AF-A0A961PBP0-F1
#
_cell.length_a   1.000
_cell.length_b   1.000
_cell.length_c   1.000
_cell.angle_alpha   90.00
_cell.angle_beta   90.00
_cell.angle_gamma   90.00
#
_symmetry.space_group_name_H-M   'P 1'
#
loop_
_entity.id
_entity.type
_entity.pdbx_description
1 polymer ?
#
loop_
_entity_poly.entity_id
_entity_poly.type
_entity_poly.pdbx_seq_one_letter_code
_entity_poly.pdbx_strand_id
1 'polypeptide(L)'
;MTIQTTIAADNGVNTEALIGARGAFAAAPEAAQFTFKSQCSWIEGTYNANRIGSYFGLGQEHERRRSFLIESDHPQVFAAADRAPTPPEIVLAGLA
;
A
#
# COMPACT_ATOMS: atom_id res chain seq x y z
N MET A 1 14.95 -31.45 32.32
CA MET A 1 14.07 -30.26 32.25
C MET A 1 14.75 -29.28 31.32
N THR A 2 14.26 -29.12 30.09
CA THR A 2 14.91 -28.27 29.08
C THR A 2 14.24 -26.91 29.13
N ILE A 3 14.99 -25.85 29.47
CA ILE A 3 14.49 -24.49 29.44
C ILE A 3 14.55 -24.02 27.98
N GLN A 4 13.39 -23.86 27.35
CA GLN A 4 13.28 -23.18 26.06
C GLN A 4 13.27 -21.68 26.32
N THR A 5 14.35 -21.00 25.96
CA THR A 5 14.39 -19.54 25.90
C THR A 5 13.81 -19.10 24.56
N THR A 6 12.58 -18.59 24.56
CA THR A 6 12.00 -17.94 23.38
C THR A 6 12.69 -16.60 23.16
N ILE A 7 13.49 -16.51 22.09
CA ILE A 7 14.03 -15.24 21.63
C ILE A 7 12.91 -14.52 20.89
N ALA A 8 12.58 -13.30 21.32
CA ALA A 8 11.62 -12.47 20.60
C ALA A 8 12.20 -12.13 19.21
N ALA A 9 11.43 -12.36 18.16
CA ALA A 9 11.84 -11.98 16.80
C ALA A 9 11.95 -10.46 16.70
N ASP A 10 13.09 -9.96 16.22
CA ASP A 10 13.33 -8.54 15.95
C ASP A 10 13.26 -8.27 14.44
N ASN A 11 12.05 -7.92 13.98
CA ASN A 11 11.78 -7.63 12.58
C ASN A 11 11.65 -6.11 12.32
N GLY A 12 12.08 -5.27 13.27
CA GLY A 12 11.96 -3.80 13.16
C GLY A 12 10.52 -3.24 13.26
N VAL A 13 9.54 -4.05 13.65
CA VAL A 13 8.14 -3.63 13.81
C VAL A 13 7.90 -3.17 15.25
N ASN A 14 7.35 -1.97 15.44
CA ASN A 14 6.93 -1.47 16.76
C ASN A 14 5.62 -2.17 17.19
N THR A 15 5.75 -3.28 17.91
CA THR A 15 4.62 -4.10 18.35
C THR A 15 3.77 -3.43 19.43
N GLU A 16 4.35 -2.62 20.31
CA GLU A 16 3.63 -1.87 21.33
C GLU A 16 2.61 -0.89 20.71
N ALA A 17 3.03 -0.16 19.67
CA ALA A 17 2.15 0.75 18.94
C ALA A 17 0.97 0.01 18.28
N LEU A 18 1.21 -1.17 17.69
CA LEU A 18 0.17 -1.98 17.05
C LEU A 18 -0.82 -2.56 18.07
N ILE A 19 -0.34 -3.02 19.22
CA ILE A 19 -1.19 -3.51 20.32
C ILE A 19 -2.06 -2.37 20.87
N GLY A 20 -1.48 -1.17 21.02
CA GLY A 20 -2.22 0.04 21.40
C GLY A 20 -3.31 0.38 20.38
N ALA A 21 -2.98 0.39 19.09
CA ALA A 21 -3.94 0.65 18.01
C ALA A 21 -5.10 -0.37 18.00
N ARG A 22 -4.80 -1.66 18.21
CA ARG A 22 -5.83 -2.70 18.35
C ARG A 22 -6.79 -2.41 19.50
N GLY A 23 -6.27 -1.97 20.65
CA GLY A 23 -7.10 -1.57 21.79
C GLY A 23 -8.01 -0.39 21.46
N ALA A 24 -7.48 0.62 20.77
CA ALA A 24 -8.24 1.77 20.32
C ALA A 24 -9.37 1.38 19.34
N PHE A 25 -9.08 0.49 18.39
CA PHE A 25 -10.10 -0.02 17.44
C PHE A 25 -11.17 -0.89 18.10
N ALA A 26 -10.82 -1.63 19.15
CA ALA A 26 -11.83 -2.38 19.91
C ALA A 26 -12.83 -1.44 20.62
N ALA A 27 -12.38 -0.27 21.06
CA ALA A 27 -13.23 0.75 21.69
C ALA A 27 -14.00 1.60 20.67
N ALA A 28 -13.44 1.84 19.48
CA ALA A 28 -14.04 2.61 18.38
C ALA A 28 -13.84 1.91 17.03
N PRO A 29 -14.68 0.90 16.70
CA PRO A 29 -14.52 0.09 15.49
C PRO A 29 -14.56 0.87 14.18
N GLU A 30 -15.29 1.98 14.14
CA GLU A 30 -15.37 2.89 13.00
C GLU A 30 -14.01 3.51 12.64
N ALA A 31 -13.11 3.68 13.61
CA ALA A 31 -11.76 4.18 13.37
C ALA A 31 -10.89 3.17 12.59
N ALA A 32 -11.29 1.90 12.54
CA ALA A 32 -10.62 0.85 11.77
C ALA A 32 -11.05 0.80 10.29
N GLN A 33 -11.96 1.68 9.85
CA GLN A 33 -12.37 1.75 8.44
C GLN A 33 -11.39 2.61 7.66
N PHE A 34 -10.80 2.03 6.61
CA PHE A 34 -9.86 2.72 5.73
C PHE A 34 -10.32 2.64 4.28
N THR A 35 -10.18 3.76 3.56
CA THR A 35 -10.38 3.84 2.12
C THR A 35 -9.15 4.47 1.49
N PHE A 36 -8.33 3.65 0.84
CA PHE A 36 -7.19 4.10 0.06
C PHE A 36 -7.62 4.61 -1.31
N LYS A 37 -6.98 5.67 -1.80
CA LYS A 37 -7.35 6.36 -3.04
C LYS A 37 -6.18 6.39 -4.03
N SER A 38 -6.50 6.24 -5.30
CA SER A 38 -5.58 6.45 -6.43
C SER A 38 -6.24 7.35 -7.46
N GLN A 39 -5.45 8.20 -8.12
CA GLN A 39 -5.90 9.02 -9.25
C GLN A 39 -5.07 8.63 -10.48
N CYS A 40 -5.73 8.14 -11.53
CA CYS A 40 -5.07 7.75 -12.76
C CYS A 40 -5.13 8.88 -13.80
N SER A 41 -3.99 9.20 -14.39
CA SER A 41 -3.88 10.07 -15.57
C SER A 41 -3.40 9.25 -16.75
N TRP A 42 -4.23 9.18 -17.79
CA TRP A 42 -3.79 8.70 -19.10
C TRP A 42 -2.79 9.69 -19.73
N ILE A 43 -1.74 9.17 -20.36
CA ILE A 43 -0.68 9.99 -20.97
C ILE A 43 -0.70 9.78 -22.49
N GLU A 44 -0.37 8.57 -22.96
CA GLU A 44 -0.45 8.23 -24.38
C GLU A 44 -0.48 6.70 -24.57
N GLY A 45 -1.17 6.23 -25.61
CA GLY A 45 -1.27 4.80 -25.92
C GLY A 45 -1.64 3.99 -24.67
N THR A 46 -0.84 2.98 -24.36
CA THR A 46 -0.96 2.12 -23.17
C THR A 46 -0.35 2.71 -21.90
N TYR A 47 0.33 3.85 -21.97
CA TYR A 47 1.03 4.46 -20.85
C TYR A 47 0.16 5.44 -20.06
N ASN A 48 0.14 5.23 -18.75
CA ASN A 48 -0.61 6.02 -17.79
C ASN A 48 0.12 6.05 -16.44
N ALA A 49 -0.21 7.02 -15.60
CA ALA A 49 0.38 7.18 -14.28
C ALA A 49 -0.70 7.30 -13.19
N ASN A 50 -0.55 6.51 -12.14
CA ASN A 50 -1.38 6.54 -10.95
C ASN A 50 -0.68 7.35 -9.85
N ARG A 51 -1.34 8.40 -9.36
CA ARG A 51 -0.88 9.20 -8.22
C ARG A 51 -1.59 8.76 -6.95
N ILE A 52 -0.80 8.37 -5.94
CA ILE A 52 -1.27 7.94 -4.62
C ILE A 52 -0.74 8.92 -3.57
N GLY A 53 -1.59 9.37 -2.65
CA GLY A 53 -1.19 10.38 -1.66
C GLY A 53 -2.21 10.67 -0.58
N SER A 54 -3.48 10.30 -0.79
CA SER A 54 -4.55 10.53 0.16
C SER A 54 -5.30 9.25 0.51
N TYR A 55 -5.91 9.24 1.69
CA TYR A 55 -6.76 8.15 2.15
C TYR A 55 -7.70 8.64 3.24
N PHE A 56 -8.83 7.97 3.41
CA PHE A 56 -9.66 8.10 4.60
C PHE A 56 -9.27 7.01 5.60
N GLY A 57 -9.19 7.35 6.88
CA GLY A 57 -8.88 6.43 7.96
C GLY A 57 -8.94 7.12 9.32
N LEU A 58 -9.06 6.34 10.41
CA LEU A 58 -9.11 6.90 11.77
C LEU A 58 -10.19 8.00 11.94
N GLY A 59 -11.30 7.89 11.20
CA GLY A 59 -12.42 8.83 11.24
C GLY A 59 -12.23 10.13 10.45
N GLN A 60 -11.15 10.30 9.68
CA GLN A 60 -10.90 11.54 8.93
C GLN A 60 -10.14 11.33 7.61
N GLU A 61 -10.09 12.40 6.80
CA GLU A 61 -9.24 12.45 5.60
C GLU A 61 -7.79 12.74 5.97
N HIS A 62 -6.88 12.04 5.31
CA HIS A 62 -5.44 12.19 5.48
C HIS A 62 -4.76 12.47 4.14
N GLU A 63 -3.88 13.47 4.14
CA GLU A 63 -2.94 13.75 3.06
C GLU A 63 -1.52 13.42 3.52
N ARG A 64 -0.80 12.61 2.73
CA ARG A 64 0.61 12.29 3.02
C ARG A 64 1.50 13.47 2.65
N ARG A 65 2.64 13.60 3.34
CA ARG A 65 3.64 14.65 3.07
C ARG A 65 4.15 14.68 1.62
N ARG A 66 4.11 13.54 0.94
CA ARG A 66 4.42 13.41 -0.48
C ARG A 66 3.48 12.42 -1.14
N SER A 67 3.32 12.57 -2.45
CA SER A 67 2.64 11.60 -3.29
C SER A 67 3.64 10.67 -3.96
N PHE A 68 3.12 9.52 -4.39
CA PHE A 68 3.85 8.46 -5.06
C PHE A 68 3.22 8.27 -6.43
N LEU A 69 4.05 8.04 -7.44
CA LEU A 69 3.62 7.75 -8.80
C LEU A 69 3.90 6.29 -9.11
N ILE A 70 2.90 5.61 -9.66
CA ILE A 70 3.02 4.27 -10.22
C ILE A 70 2.66 4.38 -11.69
N GLU A 71 3.66 4.23 -12.54
CA GLU A 71 3.49 4.21 -13.97
C GLU A 71 3.11 2.81 -14.43
N SER A 72 2.31 2.71 -15.48
CA SER A 72 2.04 1.43 -16.14
C SER A 72 2.09 1.58 -17.65
N ASP A 73 2.61 0.56 -18.34
CA ASP A 73 2.67 0.46 -19.79
C ASP A 73 2.54 -1.01 -20.21
N HIS A 74 2.83 -1.35 -21.47
CA HIS A 74 2.85 -2.73 -21.96
C HIS A 74 4.14 -3.06 -22.74
N PRO A 75 4.57 -4.33 -22.73
CA PRO A 75 5.69 -4.83 -23.53
C PRO A 75 5.53 -4.61 -25.03
N GLN A 76 6.66 -4.56 -25.75
CA GLN A 76 6.70 -4.34 -27.20
C GLN A 76 5.90 -5.37 -28.02
N VAL A 77 5.75 -6.61 -27.54
CA VAL A 77 4.94 -7.65 -28.21
C VAL A 77 3.45 -7.26 -28.32
N PHE A 78 2.99 -6.35 -27.48
CA PHE A 78 1.65 -5.76 -27.55
C PHE A 78 1.61 -4.47 -28.39
N ALA A 79 2.63 -4.21 -29.21
CA ALA A 79 2.81 -2.98 -29.98
C ALA A 79 2.83 -1.70 -29.10
N ALA A 80 3.40 -1.82 -27.90
CA ALA A 80 3.56 -0.73 -26.92
C ALA A 80 5.04 -0.35 -26.73
N ALA A 81 5.31 0.69 -25.94
CA ALA A 81 6.64 1.28 -25.80
C ALA A 81 7.49 0.67 -24.68
N ASP A 82 6.92 -0.22 -23.85
CA ASP A 82 7.62 -0.96 -22.78
C ASP A 82 8.35 -0.06 -21.77
N ARG A 83 7.68 1.01 -21.32
CA ARG A 83 8.27 2.02 -20.42
C ARG A 83 8.10 1.72 -18.94
N ALA A 84 7.11 0.91 -18.59
CA ALA A 84 6.73 0.62 -17.22
C ALA A 84 6.04 -0.76 -17.14
N PRO A 85 5.96 -1.38 -15.95
CA PRO A 85 5.30 -2.65 -15.78
C PRO A 85 3.84 -2.63 -16.24
N THR A 86 3.33 -3.79 -16.62
CA THR A 86 1.92 -3.96 -16.93
C THR A 86 1.05 -3.85 -15.67
N PRO A 87 -0.22 -3.44 -15.80
CA PRO A 87 -1.14 -3.43 -14.66
C PRO A 87 -1.21 -4.79 -13.92
N PRO A 88 -1.25 -5.96 -14.59
CA PRO A 88 -1.19 -7.25 -13.90
C PRO A 88 0.11 -7.48 -13.10
N GLU A 89 1.28 -7.08 -13.61
CA GLU A 89 2.54 -7.20 -12.86
C GLU A 89 2.54 -6.33 -11.60
N ILE A 90 1.94 -5.14 -11.67
CA ILE A 90 1.74 -4.26 -10.50
C ILE A 90 0.82 -4.92 -9.48
N VAL A 91 -0.24 -5.60 -9.91
CA VAL A 91 -1.11 -6.37 -9.00
C VAL A 91 -0.35 -7.50 -8.33
N LEU A 92 0.50 -8.23 -9.06
CA LEU A 92 1.34 -9.29 -8.48
C LEU A 92 2.33 -8.73 -7.47
N ALA A 93 2.92 -7.57 -7.73
CA ALA A 93 3.81 -6.90 -6.78
C ALA A 93 3.07 -6.46 -5.50
N GLY A 94 1.79 -6.08 -5.59
CA GLY A 94 0.96 -5.74 -4.44
C GLY A 94 0.45 -6.95 -3.65
N LEU A 95 0.49 -8.15 -4.23
CA LEU A 95 0.03 -9.39 -3.60
C LEU A 95 1.12 -10.08 -2.75
N ALA A 96 2.39 -9.94 -3.14
CA ALA A 96 3.53 -10.57 -2.48
C ALA A 96 3.82 -9.99 -1.08
#